data_AF-A0A924KXG7-F1
#
_entry.id   AF-A0A924KXG7-F1
#
_cell.length_a   1.000
_cell.length_b   1.000
_cell.length_c   1.000
_cell.angle_alpha   90.00
_cell.angle_beta   90.00
_cell.angle_gamma   90.00
#
_symmetry.space_group_name_H-M   'P 1'
#
loop_
_entity.id
_entity.type
_entity.pdbx_description
1 polymer ?
#
loop_
_entity_poly.entity_id
_entity_poly.type
_entity_poly.pdbx_seq_one_letter_code
_entity_poly.pdbx_strand_id
1 'polypeptide(L)'
;MKTGLRFFVLCFVLLDLLTGSAKSQSQQKKGNVKITFINCMGNQTMSLDSTYTNCWNESFTISQLKYYISNIALQTSDHRVTGEQNSYHLVNEAENFSKSFSFYLSPDKYTSISFLIGVDSLKNVSGAQTDALDPLNGMFWTWNSGYIMFKMEGNSPQSSAINNKIEYHIGGFAWADNTVKKMVINFPGAPVSLNKKNITEIIIRTNLDKFWNATNKLKITQTPVCTTPGVLAAHIASNYAQAFEIVKIIQQ
;
A
#
# COMPACT_ATOMS: atom_id res chain seq x y z
N MET A 1 63.80 52.30 13.84
CA MET A 1 64.17 52.90 12.54
C MET A 1 64.38 51.79 11.51
N LYS A 2 63.35 51.44 10.75
CA LYS A 2 63.46 50.71 9.48
C LYS A 2 62.34 51.19 8.55
N THR A 3 62.76 51.36 7.31
CA THR A 3 62.16 51.99 6.14
C THR A 3 61.04 51.20 5.44
N GLY A 4 60.19 51.96 4.72
CA GLY A 4 59.59 51.58 3.43
C GLY A 4 58.18 50.98 3.50
N LEU A 5 57.29 51.14 2.52
CA LEU A 5 57.31 51.74 1.19
C LEU A 5 55.83 51.85 0.77
N ARG A 6 55.41 52.97 0.16
CA ARG A 6 54.00 53.23 -0.23
C ARG A 6 53.58 52.30 -1.39
N PHE A 7 52.48 51.57 -1.23
CA PHE A 7 51.90 50.71 -2.26
C PHE A 7 50.87 51.47 -3.11
N PHE A 8 51.05 51.38 -4.42
CA PHE A 8 50.17 51.86 -5.49
C PHE A 8 48.94 50.95 -5.57
N VAL A 9 47.74 51.53 -5.65
CA VAL A 9 46.49 50.80 -5.91
C VAL A 9 46.37 50.59 -7.42
N LEU A 10 46.35 49.34 -7.87
CA LEU A 10 45.92 48.97 -9.22
C LEU A 10 44.60 48.20 -9.13
N CYS A 11 43.51 48.82 -9.60
CA CYS A 11 42.25 48.15 -9.86
C CYS A 11 42.38 47.23 -11.08
N PHE A 12 42.30 45.91 -10.87
CA PHE A 12 41.98 44.96 -11.93
C PHE A 12 40.51 44.53 -11.76
N VAL A 13 39.65 45.03 -12.66
CA VAL A 13 38.30 44.49 -12.84
C VAL A 13 38.44 43.27 -13.74
N LEU A 14 38.37 42.07 -13.15
CA LEU A 14 38.25 40.81 -13.88
C LEU A 14 36.77 40.59 -14.22
N LEU A 15 36.47 40.68 -15.51
CA LEU A 15 35.17 40.39 -16.10
C LEU A 15 35.10 38.88 -16.39
N ASP A 16 34.60 38.08 -15.45
CA ASP A 16 34.41 36.65 -15.67
C ASP A 16 33.20 36.40 -16.57
N LEU A 17 33.48 35.89 -17.78
CA LEU A 17 32.50 35.30 -18.69
C LEU A 17 31.89 34.06 -18.04
N LEU A 18 30.69 34.21 -17.46
CA LEU A 18 29.82 33.09 -17.11
C LEU A 18 29.13 32.56 -18.37
N THR A 19 29.79 31.67 -19.11
CA THR A 19 29.08 30.76 -20.04
C THR A 19 28.36 29.69 -19.24
N GLY A 20 27.26 30.07 -18.60
CA GLY A 20 26.33 29.13 -18.00
C GLY A 20 25.57 28.40 -19.10
N SER A 21 26.04 27.23 -19.53
CA SER A 21 25.18 26.27 -20.23
C SER A 21 24.09 25.83 -19.26
N ALA A 22 22.94 26.49 -19.33
CA ALA A 22 21.72 26.00 -18.71
C ALA A 22 21.42 24.62 -19.32
N LYS A 23 21.76 23.54 -18.60
CA LYS A 23 21.17 22.23 -18.86
C LYS A 23 19.68 22.41 -18.64
N SER A 24 18.96 22.58 -19.75
CA SER A 24 17.52 22.37 -19.83
C SER A 24 17.25 20.97 -19.28
N GLN A 25 16.88 20.88 -18.01
CA GLN A 25 16.20 19.70 -17.50
C GLN A 25 14.87 19.67 -18.22
N SER A 26 14.81 18.94 -19.33
CA SER A 26 13.52 18.58 -19.91
C SER A 26 12.73 17.89 -18.82
N GLN A 27 11.72 18.57 -18.28
CA GLN A 27 10.81 18.00 -17.29
C GLN A 27 10.12 16.84 -17.98
N GLN A 28 10.66 15.64 -17.79
CA GLN A 28 10.29 14.47 -18.55
C GLN A 28 8.86 14.12 -18.13
N LYS A 29 7.88 14.56 -18.94
CA LYS A 29 6.45 14.35 -18.69
C LYS A 29 6.24 12.86 -18.38
N LYS A 30 5.73 12.58 -17.18
CA LYS A 30 5.44 11.24 -16.68
C LYS A 30 4.01 10.84 -17.04
N GLY A 31 3.76 9.54 -17.17
CA GLY A 31 2.40 9.02 -17.31
C GLY A 31 1.71 8.88 -15.96
N ASN A 32 0.40 9.11 -15.92
CA ASN A 32 -0.41 9.03 -14.71
C ASN A 32 -0.96 7.61 -14.55
N VAL A 33 -0.62 6.97 -13.43
CA VAL A 33 -1.15 5.65 -13.03
C VAL A 33 -2.11 5.87 -11.89
N LYS A 34 -3.34 5.40 -12.03
CA LYS A 34 -4.33 5.34 -10.95
C LYS A 34 -4.53 3.90 -10.52
N ILE A 35 -4.49 3.63 -9.22
CA ILE A 35 -4.89 2.34 -8.67
C ILE A 35 -6.23 2.51 -7.98
N THR A 36 -7.16 1.60 -8.23
CA THR A 36 -8.48 1.60 -7.59
C THR A 36 -8.74 0.22 -7.00
N PHE A 37 -9.08 0.16 -5.72
CA PHE A 37 -9.45 -1.05 -5.00
C PHE A 37 -10.97 -1.21 -4.90
N ILE A 38 -11.46 -2.41 -5.19
CA ILE A 38 -12.86 -2.79 -5.01
C ILE A 38 -12.90 -3.99 -4.08
N ASN A 39 -13.33 -3.79 -2.83
CA ASN A 39 -13.50 -4.88 -1.88
C ASN A 39 -14.83 -5.60 -2.12
N CYS A 40 -14.83 -6.93 -2.09
CA CYS A 40 -16.00 -7.74 -2.37
C CYS A 40 -16.03 -9.02 -1.54
N MET A 41 -17.21 -9.63 -1.45
CA MET A 41 -17.43 -11.01 -1.02
C MET A 41 -17.96 -11.77 -2.23
N GLY A 42 -17.18 -12.73 -2.74
CA GLY A 42 -17.45 -13.37 -4.03
C GLY A 42 -17.53 -12.34 -5.14
N ASN A 43 -18.69 -12.26 -5.79
CA ASN A 43 -18.97 -11.30 -6.87
C ASN A 43 -19.67 -10.02 -6.39
N GLN A 44 -20.06 -9.94 -5.11
CA GLN A 44 -20.80 -8.81 -4.57
C GLN A 44 -19.83 -7.78 -3.98
N THR A 45 -19.83 -6.55 -4.48
CA THR A 45 -19.14 -5.43 -3.83
C THR A 45 -19.60 -5.32 -2.38
N MET A 46 -18.65 -5.25 -1.46
CA MET A 46 -18.99 -5.23 -0.05
C MET A 46 -19.60 -3.89 0.36
N SER A 47 -20.34 -3.91 1.46
CA SER A 47 -20.80 -2.75 2.20
C SER A 47 -20.63 -3.06 3.67
N LEU A 48 -20.23 -2.05 4.45
CA LEU A 48 -20.17 -2.18 5.89
C LEU A 48 -21.56 -2.52 6.45
N ASP A 49 -21.57 -3.23 7.57
CA ASP A 49 -22.72 -3.67 8.35
C ASP A 49 -23.74 -4.58 7.60
N SER A 50 -23.45 -4.94 6.35
CA SER A 50 -24.17 -5.98 5.63
C SER A 50 -23.82 -7.36 6.18
N THR A 51 -24.80 -8.27 6.13
CA THR A 51 -24.60 -9.67 6.53
C THR A 51 -24.01 -10.48 5.38
N TYR A 52 -22.97 -11.24 5.70
CA TYR A 52 -22.29 -12.18 4.82
C TYR A 52 -22.27 -13.57 5.44
N THR A 53 -22.03 -14.57 4.61
CA THR A 53 -21.84 -15.95 5.05
C THR A 53 -20.52 -16.45 4.50
N ASN A 54 -19.63 -16.94 5.37
CA ASN A 54 -18.35 -17.49 4.92
C ASN A 54 -18.51 -18.92 4.38
N CYS A 55 -17.43 -19.50 3.85
CA CYS A 55 -17.45 -20.85 3.29
C CYS A 55 -17.70 -21.99 4.30
N TRP A 56 -17.81 -21.66 5.59
CA TRP A 56 -18.13 -22.59 6.67
C TRP A 56 -19.59 -22.47 7.12
N ASN A 57 -20.40 -21.71 6.39
CA ASN A 57 -21.79 -21.41 6.74
C ASN A 57 -21.92 -20.62 8.07
N GLU A 58 -20.92 -19.79 8.39
CA GLU A 58 -20.95 -18.89 9.53
C GLU A 58 -21.37 -17.49 9.06
N SER A 59 -22.38 -16.91 9.69
CA SER A 59 -22.91 -15.58 9.37
C SER A 59 -22.12 -14.51 10.11
N PHE A 60 -21.80 -13.40 9.46
CA PHE A 60 -21.06 -12.31 10.07
C PHE A 60 -21.33 -10.98 9.38
N THR A 61 -21.02 -9.88 10.07
CA THR A 61 -20.97 -8.53 9.52
C THR A 61 -19.54 -8.02 9.54
N ILE A 62 -19.26 -6.99 8.74
CA ILE A 62 -18.01 -6.23 8.82
C ILE A 62 -18.37 -4.77 9.11
N SER A 63 -17.99 -4.28 10.28
CA SER A 63 -18.18 -2.87 10.68
C SER A 63 -16.94 -2.02 10.38
N GLN A 64 -15.75 -2.64 10.30
CA GLN A 64 -14.53 -1.97 9.83
C GLN A 64 -13.72 -2.89 8.93
N LEU A 65 -13.24 -2.33 7.82
CA LEU A 65 -12.21 -2.92 6.98
C LEU A 65 -11.17 -1.86 6.62
N LYS A 66 -9.92 -2.11 7.03
CA LYS A 66 -8.79 -1.24 6.71
C LYS A 66 -7.55 -2.05 6.40
N TYR A 67 -6.74 -1.63 5.44
CA TYR A 67 -5.45 -2.25 5.18
C TYR A 67 -4.48 -1.29 4.51
N TYR A 68 -3.18 -1.52 4.73
CA TYR A 68 -2.13 -0.75 4.10
C TYR A 68 -1.71 -1.36 2.77
N ILE A 69 -1.54 -0.50 1.77
CA ILE A 69 -0.86 -0.81 0.51
C ILE A 69 0.38 0.08 0.45
N SER A 70 1.56 -0.52 0.32
CA SER A 70 2.82 0.23 0.27
C SER A 70 3.78 -0.30 -0.79
N ASN A 71 4.84 0.46 -1.06
CA ASN A 71 5.94 0.12 -1.97
C ASN A 71 5.46 -0.33 -3.36
N ILE A 72 4.51 0.41 -3.93
CA ILE A 72 3.94 0.10 -5.22
C ILE A 72 4.97 0.35 -6.33
N ALA A 73 5.15 -0.66 -7.18
CA ALA A 73 6.04 -0.58 -8.32
C ALA A 73 5.48 -1.36 -9.50
N LEU A 74 5.77 -0.89 -10.72
CA LEU A 74 5.50 -1.61 -11.95
C LEU A 74 6.83 -2.10 -12.53
N GLN A 75 6.79 -3.27 -13.17
CA GLN A 75 7.93 -3.84 -13.88
C GLN A 75 7.74 -3.68 -15.38
N THR A 76 8.78 -3.25 -16.08
CA THR A 76 8.82 -3.13 -17.54
C THR A 76 9.15 -4.46 -18.21
N SER A 77 8.96 -4.54 -19.53
CA SER A 77 9.28 -5.75 -20.31
C SER A 77 10.76 -6.13 -20.31
N ASP A 78 11.66 -5.17 -20.05
CA ASP A 78 13.10 -5.38 -19.85
C ASP A 78 13.48 -5.59 -18.37
N HIS A 79 12.51 -5.95 -17.52
CA HIS A 79 12.68 -6.27 -16.11
C HIS A 79 13.10 -5.12 -15.18
N ARG A 80 13.08 -3.87 -15.64
CA ARG A 80 13.30 -2.72 -14.75
C ARG A 80 12.08 -2.51 -13.87
N VAL A 81 12.32 -2.22 -12.60
CA VAL A 81 11.26 -1.93 -11.62
C VAL A 81 11.30 -0.45 -11.27
N THR A 82 10.16 0.23 -11.42
CA THR A 82 10.01 1.63 -11.01
C THR A 82 8.69 1.80 -10.28
N GLY A 83 8.69 2.64 -9.25
CA GLY A 83 7.58 2.76 -8.33
C GLY A 83 7.37 4.16 -7.82
N GLU A 84 6.29 4.30 -7.08
CA GLU A 84 5.96 5.52 -6.37
C GLU A 84 6.99 5.76 -5.23
N GLN A 85 7.43 7.00 -5.08
CA GLN A 85 8.30 7.40 -3.97
C GLN A 85 7.45 7.63 -2.72
N ASN A 86 7.92 7.17 -1.54
CA ASN A 86 7.17 7.23 -0.28
C ASN A 86 5.75 6.63 -0.40
N SER A 87 5.66 5.46 -1.04
CA SER A 87 4.40 4.78 -1.36
C SER A 87 3.77 4.14 -0.12
N TYR A 88 2.84 4.86 0.53
CA TYR A 88 2.05 4.37 1.65
C TYR A 88 0.62 4.88 1.53
N HIS A 89 -0.32 3.95 1.39
CA HIS A 89 -1.75 4.24 1.22
C HIS A 89 -2.55 3.42 2.21
N LEU A 90 -3.48 4.07 2.90
CA LEU A 90 -4.48 3.41 3.71
C LEU A 90 -5.73 3.21 2.86
N VAL A 91 -6.13 1.96 2.64
CA VAL A 91 -7.45 1.65 2.09
C VAL A 91 -8.40 1.48 3.27
N ASN A 92 -9.40 2.35 3.36
CA ASN A 92 -10.44 2.33 4.39
C ASN A 92 -11.81 2.22 3.71
N GLU A 93 -12.54 1.13 3.93
CA GLU A 93 -13.82 0.89 3.26
C GLU A 93 -14.86 2.00 3.54
N ALA A 94 -14.78 2.63 4.72
CA ALA A 94 -15.66 3.74 5.09
C ALA A 94 -15.39 5.04 4.31
N GLU A 95 -14.25 5.14 3.61
CA GLU A 95 -13.78 6.36 2.95
C GLU A 95 -13.52 6.11 1.47
N ASN A 96 -14.48 6.50 0.61
CA ASN A 96 -14.39 6.25 -0.84
C ASN A 96 -13.12 6.82 -1.49
N PHE A 97 -12.62 7.97 -1.04
CA PHE A 97 -11.40 8.57 -1.60
C PHE A 97 -10.14 7.75 -1.27
N SER A 98 -10.13 7.01 -0.17
CA SER A 98 -8.99 6.20 0.26
C SER A 98 -8.80 4.93 -0.59
N LYS A 99 -9.87 4.50 -1.28
CA LYS A 99 -9.87 3.31 -2.15
C LYS A 99 -9.19 3.53 -3.49
N SER A 100 -8.71 4.74 -3.79
CA SER A 100 -7.92 4.99 -5.00
C SER A 100 -6.89 6.07 -4.79
N PHE A 101 -5.75 5.95 -5.46
CA PHE A 101 -4.68 6.94 -5.47
C PHE A 101 -3.99 6.97 -6.82
N SER A 102 -3.18 7.99 -7.06
CA SER A 102 -2.49 8.18 -8.34
C SER A 102 -1.04 8.57 -8.13
N PHE A 103 -0.18 8.06 -9.02
CA PHE A 103 1.24 8.37 -9.03
C PHE A 103 1.77 8.42 -10.47
N TYR A 104 2.99 8.93 -10.61
CA TYR A 104 3.57 9.22 -11.92
C TYR A 104 4.80 8.37 -12.19
N LEU A 105 4.77 7.62 -13.29
CA LEU A 105 5.90 6.82 -13.78
C LEU A 105 6.38 7.28 -15.16
N SER A 106 7.59 6.90 -15.53
CA SER A 106 8.11 7.14 -16.87
C SER A 106 7.26 6.39 -17.91
N PRO A 107 6.96 6.99 -19.08
CA PRO A 107 6.28 6.27 -20.16
C PRO A 107 7.10 5.05 -20.60
N ASP A 108 6.49 3.88 -20.56
CA ASP A 108 7.10 2.60 -20.92
C ASP A 108 6.02 1.52 -21.10
N LYS A 109 6.43 0.31 -21.47
CA LYS A 109 5.59 -0.89 -21.49
C LYS A 109 5.81 -1.71 -20.23
N TYR A 110 4.75 -1.86 -19.45
CA TYR A 110 4.77 -2.55 -18.17
C TYR A 110 4.09 -3.91 -18.27
N THR A 111 4.64 -4.92 -17.59
CA THR A 111 4.18 -6.30 -17.62
C THR A 111 3.51 -6.75 -16.32
N SER A 112 3.81 -6.09 -15.21
CA SER A 112 3.26 -6.43 -13.90
C SER A 112 3.26 -5.24 -12.95
N ILE A 113 2.45 -5.37 -11.90
CA ILE A 113 2.45 -4.52 -10.71
C ILE A 113 2.87 -5.34 -9.51
N SER A 114 3.57 -4.70 -8.58
CA SER A 114 3.91 -5.25 -7.28
C SER A 114 3.64 -4.23 -6.19
N PHE A 115 3.28 -4.71 -5.00
CA PHE A 115 3.03 -3.89 -3.82
C PHE A 115 3.14 -4.75 -2.56
N LEU A 116 3.26 -4.12 -1.40
CA LEU A 116 3.12 -4.77 -0.11
C LEU A 116 1.70 -4.58 0.42
N ILE A 117 1.15 -5.63 1.01
CA ILE A 117 0.02 -5.56 1.94
C ILE A 117 0.64 -5.39 3.32
N GLY A 118 0.49 -4.21 3.90
CA GLY A 118 1.16 -3.80 5.13
C GLY A 118 2.18 -2.68 4.95
N VAL A 119 2.95 -2.43 6.00
CA VAL A 119 3.99 -1.40 6.10
C VAL A 119 5.33 -2.09 6.27
N ASP A 120 6.36 -1.65 5.56
CA ASP A 120 7.69 -2.25 5.66
C ASP A 120 8.33 -2.09 7.06
N SER A 121 9.36 -2.90 7.33
CA SER A 121 9.99 -2.94 8.64
C SER A 121 10.69 -1.63 9.03
N LEU A 122 11.26 -0.88 8.08
CA LEU A 122 11.94 0.38 8.37
C LEU A 122 10.96 1.41 8.92
N LYS A 123 9.77 1.49 8.32
CA LYS A 123 8.69 2.36 8.80
C LYS A 123 8.06 1.90 10.09
N ASN A 124 7.94 0.59 10.33
CA ASN A 124 7.44 0.09 11.61
C ASN A 124 8.35 0.46 12.79
N VAL A 125 9.67 0.46 12.62
CA VAL A 125 10.61 0.84 13.70
C VAL A 125 10.84 2.34 13.83
N SER A 126 10.19 3.16 13.00
CA SER A 126 10.32 4.63 13.03
C SER A 126 9.33 5.31 13.98
N GLY A 127 8.49 4.53 14.67
CA GLY A 127 7.42 5.05 15.53
C GLY A 127 6.23 5.63 14.75
N ALA A 128 5.44 6.46 15.43
CA ALA A 128 4.28 7.13 14.85
C ALA A 128 4.70 8.09 13.73
N GLN A 129 3.94 8.11 12.64
CA GLN A 129 4.16 8.96 11.47
C GLN A 129 2.89 9.75 11.12
N THR A 130 2.88 10.40 9.97
CA THR A 130 1.78 11.25 9.49
C THR A 130 1.06 10.63 8.28
N ASP A 131 0.05 11.33 7.77
CA ASP A 131 -0.68 11.00 6.55
C ASP A 131 -1.35 9.62 6.66
N ALA A 132 -1.20 8.75 5.65
CA ALA A 132 -1.74 7.39 5.69
C ALA A 132 -1.27 6.61 6.94
N LEU A 133 -0.06 6.90 7.43
CA LEU A 133 0.56 6.23 8.56
C LEU A 133 0.30 6.94 9.91
N ASP A 134 -0.62 7.90 9.95
CA ASP A 134 -1.02 8.57 11.20
C ASP A 134 -1.74 7.59 12.14
N PRO A 135 -1.30 7.43 13.40
CA PRO A 135 -1.98 6.59 14.39
C PRO A 135 -3.46 6.93 14.62
N LEU A 136 -3.90 8.17 14.33
CA LEU A 136 -5.31 8.58 14.37
C LEU A 136 -6.21 7.75 13.44
N ASN A 137 -5.62 7.10 12.44
CA ASN A 137 -6.34 6.15 11.58
C ASN A 137 -6.73 4.84 12.29
N GLY A 138 -6.28 4.62 13.53
CA GLY A 138 -6.58 3.42 14.33
C GLY A 138 -5.86 2.17 13.82
N MET A 139 -4.74 2.37 13.11
CA MET A 139 -3.96 1.34 12.42
C MET A 139 -2.53 1.21 12.97
N PHE A 140 -2.29 1.70 14.18
CA PHE A 140 -1.02 1.61 14.90
C PHE A 140 -1.24 1.15 16.34
N TRP A 141 -0.48 0.16 16.78
CA TRP A 141 -0.50 -0.32 18.17
C TRP A 141 0.57 0.38 18.99
N THR A 142 0.14 1.02 20.07
CA THR A 142 1.04 1.68 21.02
C THR A 142 1.81 0.68 21.89
N TRP A 143 1.21 -0.47 22.24
CA TRP A 143 1.81 -1.46 23.15
C TRP A 143 2.90 -2.35 22.52
N ASN A 144 2.92 -2.45 21.18
CA ASN A 144 3.93 -3.21 20.43
C ASN A 144 4.65 -2.34 19.36
N SER A 145 4.45 -1.01 19.44
CA SER A 145 4.97 0.02 18.52
C SER A 145 5.01 -0.42 17.06
N GLY A 146 3.87 -0.87 16.53
CA GLY A 146 3.81 -1.47 15.20
C GLY A 146 2.51 -1.17 14.46
N TYR A 147 2.59 -1.09 13.14
CA TYR A 147 1.43 -0.92 12.28
C TYR A 147 0.61 -2.20 12.17
N ILE A 148 -0.71 -2.03 12.06
CA ILE A 148 -1.65 -3.09 11.76
C ILE A 148 -1.71 -3.23 10.24
N MET A 149 -1.26 -4.36 9.69
CA MET A 149 -1.18 -4.51 8.23
C MET A 149 -2.57 -4.60 7.59
N PHE A 150 -3.48 -5.27 8.28
CA PHE A 150 -4.86 -5.53 7.87
C PHE A 150 -5.76 -5.59 9.11
N LYS A 151 -6.91 -4.93 9.04
CA LYS A 151 -7.92 -4.83 10.10
C LYS A 151 -9.29 -5.24 9.56
N MET A 152 -9.97 -6.13 10.28
CA MET A 152 -11.38 -6.46 10.08
C MET A 152 -12.06 -6.57 11.45
N GLU A 153 -13.12 -5.78 11.66
CA GLU A 153 -13.99 -5.86 12.85
C GLU A 153 -15.43 -6.10 12.41
N GLY A 154 -16.22 -6.70 13.30
CA GLY A 154 -17.65 -6.91 13.07
C GLY A 154 -18.28 -7.80 14.14
N ASN A 155 -19.37 -8.47 13.79
CA ASN A 155 -20.05 -9.40 14.67
C ASN A 155 -20.41 -10.69 13.94
N SER A 156 -20.54 -11.78 14.69
CA SER A 156 -21.00 -13.07 14.18
C SER A 156 -21.71 -13.83 15.30
N PRO A 157 -22.94 -14.34 15.10
CA PRO A 157 -23.61 -15.20 16.08
C PRO A 157 -22.79 -16.45 16.50
N GLN A 158 -21.82 -16.84 15.67
CA GLN A 158 -20.92 -17.97 15.91
C GLN A 158 -19.67 -17.60 16.72
N SER A 159 -19.45 -16.31 17.00
CA SER A 159 -18.32 -15.87 17.81
C SER A 159 -18.55 -16.16 19.30
N SER A 160 -17.53 -16.73 19.95
CA SER A 160 -17.49 -16.92 21.40
C SER A 160 -17.03 -15.67 22.17
N ALA A 161 -16.66 -14.59 21.48
CA ALA A 161 -16.23 -13.36 22.10
C ALA A 161 -17.41 -12.58 22.70
N ILE A 162 -17.12 -11.69 23.65
CA ILE A 162 -18.12 -10.80 24.28
C ILE A 162 -18.86 -10.03 23.18
N ASN A 163 -20.19 -9.95 23.31
CA ASN A 163 -21.08 -9.30 22.34
C ASN A 163 -20.98 -9.87 20.92
N ASN A 164 -20.61 -11.15 20.79
CA ASN A 164 -20.51 -11.85 19.50
C ASN A 164 -19.55 -11.17 18.52
N LYS A 165 -18.54 -10.45 19.02
CA LYS A 165 -17.60 -9.68 18.20
C LYS A 165 -16.67 -10.58 17.40
N ILE A 166 -16.24 -10.12 16.24
CA ILE A 166 -15.04 -10.61 15.56
C ILE A 166 -14.05 -9.45 15.46
N GLU A 167 -12.80 -9.70 15.85
CA GLU A 167 -11.75 -8.65 15.92
C GLU A 167 -10.44 -9.23 15.38
N TYR A 168 -10.11 -8.88 14.13
CA TYR A 168 -8.86 -9.24 13.48
C TYR A 168 -8.02 -7.97 13.25
N HIS A 169 -6.88 -7.87 13.90
CA HIS A 169 -5.93 -6.76 13.76
C HIS A 169 -4.55 -7.35 13.60
N ILE A 170 -4.14 -7.65 12.37
CA ILE A 170 -3.04 -8.59 12.16
C ILE A 170 -1.72 -7.84 11.90
N GLY A 171 -1.20 -7.21 12.94
CA GLY A 171 0.13 -6.58 12.98
C GLY A 171 1.25 -7.56 13.36
N GLY A 172 2.42 -7.36 12.77
CA GLY A 172 3.59 -8.24 12.88
C GLY A 172 4.53 -7.97 11.71
N PHE A 173 5.71 -7.42 11.98
CA PHE A 173 6.67 -7.02 10.93
C PHE A 173 8.04 -7.68 11.09
N ALA A 174 8.26 -8.38 12.20
CA ALA A 174 9.56 -8.89 12.61
C ALA A 174 9.64 -10.41 12.45
N TRP A 175 10.73 -10.88 11.80
CA TRP A 175 11.16 -12.28 11.77
C TRP A 175 10.02 -13.29 11.52
N ALA A 176 9.79 -14.20 12.48
CA ALA A 176 8.84 -15.31 12.39
C ALA A 176 7.38 -14.84 12.37
N ASP A 177 7.10 -13.64 12.90
CA ASP A 177 5.75 -13.08 13.00
C ASP A 177 5.46 -12.05 11.90
N ASN A 178 6.25 -12.05 10.82
CA ASN A 178 6.05 -11.11 9.72
C ASN A 178 4.76 -11.43 8.93
N THR A 179 3.80 -10.52 9.02
CA THR A 179 2.52 -10.57 8.32
C THR A 179 2.50 -9.68 7.08
N VAL A 180 3.55 -8.90 6.81
CA VAL A 180 3.66 -8.11 5.58
C VAL A 180 3.79 -9.06 4.38
N LYS A 181 2.93 -8.88 3.37
CA LYS A 181 2.91 -9.76 2.18
C LYS A 181 3.23 -8.99 0.93
N LYS A 182 4.23 -9.45 0.17
CA LYS A 182 4.54 -8.91 -1.15
C LYS A 182 3.66 -9.56 -2.21
N MET A 183 2.95 -8.73 -2.95
CA MET A 183 2.16 -9.12 -4.10
C MET A 183 2.92 -8.80 -5.39
N VAL A 184 2.82 -9.70 -6.35
CA VAL A 184 3.25 -9.49 -7.73
C VAL A 184 2.13 -10.04 -8.62
N ILE A 185 1.50 -9.17 -9.40
CA ILE A 185 0.39 -9.53 -10.28
C ILE A 185 0.78 -9.15 -11.70
N ASN A 186 0.84 -10.15 -12.58
CA ASN A 186 1.08 -9.93 -14.00
C ASN A 186 -0.17 -9.31 -14.64
N PHE A 187 0.04 -8.38 -15.56
CA PHE A 187 -1.07 -7.82 -16.33
C PHE A 187 -1.65 -8.89 -17.26
N PRO A 188 -2.98 -8.97 -17.37
CA PRO A 188 -3.60 -9.93 -18.28
C PRO A 188 -3.31 -9.53 -19.73
N GLY A 189 -2.71 -10.44 -20.49
CA GLY A 189 -2.46 -10.25 -21.92
C GLY A 189 -1.20 -9.44 -22.24
N ALA A 190 -1.30 -8.49 -23.15
CA ALA A 190 -0.16 -7.72 -23.66
C ALA A 190 0.34 -6.68 -22.64
N PRO A 191 1.62 -6.27 -22.70
CA PRO A 191 2.15 -5.21 -21.84
C PRO A 191 1.34 -3.92 -21.93
N VAL A 192 1.08 -3.29 -20.78
CA VAL A 192 0.34 -2.04 -20.66
C VAL A 192 1.27 -0.88 -21.01
N SER A 193 0.90 -0.12 -22.04
CA SER A 193 1.70 1.02 -22.50
C SER A 193 1.30 2.30 -21.77
N LEU A 194 2.13 2.74 -20.83
CA LEU A 194 1.92 4.02 -20.13
C LEU A 194 2.36 5.17 -21.04
N ASN A 195 1.48 6.15 -21.25
CA ASN A 195 1.78 7.33 -22.05
C ASN A 195 1.57 8.63 -21.24
N LYS A 196 1.95 9.76 -21.83
CA LYS A 196 2.00 11.08 -21.17
C LYS A 196 0.65 11.81 -21.13
N LYS A 197 -0.36 11.32 -21.85
CA LYS A 197 -1.62 12.02 -22.10
C LYS A 197 -2.77 11.44 -21.30
N ASN A 198 -2.74 10.13 -21.10
CA ASN A 198 -3.87 9.38 -20.57
C ASN A 198 -3.60 8.91 -19.14
N ILE A 199 -4.68 8.76 -18.37
CA ILE A 199 -4.64 8.07 -17.09
C ILE A 199 -4.75 6.57 -17.38
N THR A 200 -3.78 5.80 -16.90
CA THR A 200 -3.87 4.34 -16.87
C THR A 200 -4.39 3.93 -15.51
N GLU A 201 -5.67 3.56 -15.44
CA GLU A 201 -6.31 3.07 -14.23
C GLU A 201 -6.24 1.55 -14.15
N ILE A 202 -5.62 1.03 -13.10
CA ILE A 202 -5.56 -0.40 -12.77
C ILE A 202 -6.56 -0.65 -11.65
N ILE A 203 -7.58 -1.44 -11.94
CA ILE A 203 -8.63 -1.80 -11.00
C ILE A 203 -8.29 -3.17 -10.39
N ILE A 204 -8.07 -3.18 -9.08
CA ILE A 204 -7.76 -4.36 -8.29
C ILE A 204 -9.00 -4.69 -7.46
N ARG A 205 -9.49 -5.93 -7.58
CA ARG A 205 -10.51 -6.48 -6.70
C ARG A 205 -9.83 -7.17 -5.52
N THR A 206 -10.41 -7.00 -4.34
CA THR A 206 -10.02 -7.69 -3.11
C THR A 206 -11.18 -8.58 -2.67
N ASN A 207 -11.12 -9.88 -2.99
CA ASN A 207 -12.14 -10.85 -2.60
C ASN A 207 -11.89 -11.39 -1.19
N LEU A 208 -12.70 -10.92 -0.24
CA LEU A 208 -12.59 -11.22 1.18
C LEU A 208 -13.05 -12.64 1.54
N ASP A 209 -13.67 -13.41 0.64
CA ASP A 209 -13.89 -14.84 0.88
C ASP A 209 -12.56 -15.56 1.17
N LYS A 210 -11.49 -15.09 0.52
CA LYS A 210 -10.14 -15.63 0.68
C LYS A 210 -9.58 -15.44 2.08
N PHE A 211 -10.10 -14.47 2.85
CA PHE A 211 -9.74 -14.27 4.26
C PHE A 211 -10.05 -15.52 5.10
N TRP A 212 -11.21 -16.14 4.85
CA TRP A 212 -11.70 -17.30 5.61
C TRP A 212 -11.10 -18.63 5.17
N ASN A 213 -10.83 -18.75 3.87
CA ASN A 213 -10.33 -20.00 3.30
C ASN A 213 -9.58 -19.76 1.99
N ALA A 214 -8.26 -19.75 2.09
CA ALA A 214 -7.36 -19.74 0.94
C ALA A 214 -6.20 -20.71 1.19
N THR A 215 -5.13 -20.23 1.83
CA THR A 215 -3.98 -21.07 2.20
C THR A 215 -4.26 -21.87 3.48
N ASN A 216 -5.01 -21.27 4.40
CA ASN A 216 -5.34 -21.79 5.71
C ASN A 216 -6.86 -21.72 5.94
N LYS A 217 -7.38 -22.65 6.74
CA LYS A 217 -8.78 -22.66 7.16
C LYS A 217 -8.94 -21.76 8.38
N LEU A 218 -9.82 -20.77 8.30
CA LEU A 218 -10.17 -19.88 9.40
C LEU A 218 -11.67 -19.96 9.66
N LYS A 219 -12.07 -20.42 10.85
CA LYS A 219 -13.47 -20.51 11.29
C LYS A 219 -13.70 -19.54 12.44
N ILE A 220 -14.78 -18.78 12.39
CA ILE A 220 -15.17 -17.85 13.45
C ILE A 220 -15.43 -18.61 14.75
N THR A 221 -16.07 -19.77 14.68
CA THR A 221 -16.33 -20.65 15.84
C THR A 221 -15.06 -21.07 16.60
N GLN A 222 -13.89 -21.07 15.94
CA GLN A 222 -12.63 -21.50 16.53
C GLN A 222 -11.75 -20.31 16.93
N THR A 223 -11.70 -19.29 16.08
CA THR A 223 -10.75 -18.18 16.20
C THR A 223 -11.44 -16.86 15.83
N PRO A 224 -12.35 -16.35 16.66
CA PRO A 224 -13.09 -15.12 16.37
C PRO A 224 -12.25 -13.84 16.54
N VAL A 225 -11.14 -13.94 17.26
CA VAL A 225 -10.28 -12.80 17.61
C VAL A 225 -8.81 -13.14 17.32
N CYS A 226 -8.11 -12.22 16.67
CA CYS A 226 -6.67 -12.24 16.55
C CYS A 226 -6.15 -10.79 16.54
N THR A 227 -5.60 -10.35 17.67
CA THR A 227 -5.16 -8.97 17.91
C THR A 227 -3.71 -8.90 18.39
N THR A 228 -2.94 -9.94 18.11
CA THR A 228 -1.51 -10.07 18.42
C THR A 228 -0.77 -10.73 17.25
N PRO A 229 0.53 -10.44 17.06
CA PRO A 229 1.37 -11.20 16.14
C PRO A 229 1.47 -12.68 16.57
N GLY A 230 1.82 -13.56 15.64
CA GLY A 230 1.99 -15.00 15.90
C GLY A 230 1.56 -15.89 14.73
N VAL A 231 1.48 -17.20 14.99
CA VAL A 231 1.13 -18.21 13.99
C VAL A 231 -0.24 -17.97 13.36
N LEU A 232 -1.27 -17.66 14.17
CA LEU A 232 -2.61 -17.36 13.67
C LEU A 232 -2.60 -16.12 12.76
N ALA A 233 -1.91 -15.06 13.19
CA ALA A 233 -1.70 -13.85 12.41
C ALA A 233 -1.01 -14.13 11.06
N ALA A 234 0.04 -14.95 11.06
CA ALA A 234 0.74 -15.37 9.85
C ALA A 234 -0.15 -16.20 8.92
N HIS A 235 -1.02 -17.06 9.46
CA HIS A 235 -1.99 -17.84 8.69
C HIS A 235 -3.04 -16.95 8.02
N ILE A 236 -3.61 -16.00 8.76
CA ILE A 236 -4.55 -15.00 8.24
C ILE A 236 -3.87 -14.15 7.16
N ALA A 237 -2.61 -13.77 7.36
CA ALA A 237 -1.86 -13.01 6.38
C ALA A 237 -1.62 -13.76 5.07
N SER A 238 -1.33 -15.06 5.16
CA SER A 238 -1.22 -15.92 3.98
C SER A 238 -2.57 -16.13 3.28
N ASN A 239 -3.69 -15.90 3.96
CA ASN A 239 -5.02 -15.94 3.37
C ASN A 239 -5.34 -14.66 2.60
N TYR A 240 -5.26 -13.48 3.24
CA TYR A 240 -5.58 -12.22 2.56
C TYR A 240 -4.63 -11.91 1.41
N ALA A 241 -3.40 -12.47 1.39
CA ALA A 241 -2.51 -12.37 0.24
C ALA A 241 -3.11 -12.97 -1.04
N GLN A 242 -4.06 -13.91 -0.92
CA GLN A 242 -4.74 -14.51 -2.06
C GLN A 242 -6.00 -13.75 -2.50
N ALA A 243 -6.32 -12.63 -1.85
CA ALA A 243 -7.55 -11.87 -2.10
C ALA A 243 -7.45 -10.92 -3.30
N PHE A 244 -6.25 -10.54 -3.73
CA PHE A 244 -6.04 -9.44 -4.67
C PHE A 244 -5.89 -9.93 -6.12
N GLU A 245 -6.72 -9.41 -7.01
CA GLU A 245 -6.68 -9.71 -8.44
C GLU A 245 -6.89 -8.45 -9.30
N ILE A 246 -6.22 -8.36 -10.44
CA ILE A 246 -6.49 -7.30 -11.42
C ILE A 246 -7.70 -7.71 -12.24
N VAL A 247 -8.73 -6.88 -12.24
CA VAL A 247 -9.98 -7.17 -12.98
C VAL A 247 -10.13 -6.34 -14.24
N LYS A 248 -9.50 -5.16 -14.28
CA LYS A 248 -9.60 -4.26 -15.42
C LYS A 248 -8.43 -3.29 -15.45
N ILE A 249 -8.00 -2.94 -16.66
CA ILE A 249 -7.05 -1.86 -16.92
C ILE A 249 -7.72 -0.93 -17.94
N ILE A 250 -7.83 0.36 -17.60
CA ILE A 250 -8.51 1.38 -18.42
C ILE A 250 -7.51 2.46 -18.78
N GLN A 251 -7.51 2.90 -20.04
CA GLN A 251 -6.73 4.05 -20.48
C GLN A 251 -7.69 5.16 -20.88
N GLN A 252 -7.72 6.25 -20.12
CA GLN A 252 -8.62 7.39 -20.30
C GLN A 252 -7.84 8.58 -20.85
#